data_AF-A0A3A8NWF3-F1
#
_entry.id   AF-A0A3A8NWF3-F1
#
_cell.length_a   1.000
_cell.length_b   1.000
_cell.length_c   1.000
_cell.angle_alpha   90.00
_cell.angle_beta   90.00
_cell.angle_gamma   90.00
#
_symmetry.space_group_name_H-M   'P 1'
#
loop_
_entity.id
_entity.type
_entity.pdbx_description
1 polymer ?
#
loop_
_entity_poly.entity_id
_entity_poly.type
_entity_poly.pdbx_seq_one_letter_code
_entity_poly.pdbx_strand_id
1 'polypeptide(L)'
;MGCAANPNIRVRRTEDGRLQVDGPLAGPFPDTETLAAQACELMTGQGGASAGMVGSEYCALHYYAPDEQAYYLSYLSDVKRQFDTYGRKTCEMPAALRDLKRVNALILGGGHNHPHNRQFSPGDLRTTWNPSRAVDTQTGQSFHRVLYLFFRERTGVCNAYRYDHASQIISALRNGQWVPIGRTVDDSGNIQMLDGADWLP
;
A
#
# COMPACT_ATOMS: atom_id res chain seq x y z
N MET A 1 13.57 -25.82 -16.18
CA MET A 1 13.71 -24.39 -15.85
C MET A 1 13.03 -24.17 -14.51
N GLY A 2 13.79 -23.90 -13.45
CA GLY A 2 13.21 -23.63 -12.13
C GLY A 2 12.60 -22.24 -12.12
N CYS A 3 11.36 -22.10 -11.64
CA CYS A 3 10.79 -20.80 -11.34
C CYS A 3 11.68 -20.15 -10.27
N ALA A 4 12.45 -19.12 -10.65
CA ALA A 4 13.19 -18.33 -9.68
C ALA A 4 12.16 -17.67 -8.75
N ALA A 5 12.29 -17.92 -7.44
CA ALA A 5 11.46 -17.26 -6.44
C ALA A 5 11.69 -15.74 -6.53
N ASN A 6 10.62 -14.95 -6.47
CA ASN A 6 10.72 -13.49 -6.49
C ASN A 6 11.48 -13.02 -5.24
N PRO A 7 12.69 -12.42 -5.37
CA PRO A 7 13.53 -12.06 -4.23
C PRO A 7 12.95 -10.94 -3.35
N ASN A 8 11.95 -10.21 -3.86
CA ASN A 8 11.25 -9.16 -3.13
C ASN A 8 10.13 -9.72 -2.24
N ILE A 9 9.84 -11.01 -2.29
CA ILE A 9 8.86 -11.67 -1.43
C ILE A 9 9.58 -12.22 -0.20
N ARG A 10 9.29 -11.63 0.97
CA ARG A 10 9.79 -12.08 2.28
C ARG A 10 8.68 -11.99 3.30
N VAL A 11 7.82 -12.99 3.28
CA VAL A 11 6.64 -13.08 4.12
C VAL A 11 6.61 -14.45 4.81
N ARG A 12 6.11 -14.47 6.05
CA ARG A 12 5.79 -15.68 6.79
C ARG A 12 4.47 -15.52 7.52
N ARG A 13 3.79 -16.63 7.81
CA ARG A 13 2.69 -16.64 8.76
C ARG A 13 3.26 -16.86 10.17
N THR A 14 2.87 -16.02 11.13
CA THR A 14 3.22 -16.16 12.55
C THR A 14 2.35 -17.22 13.21
N GLU A 15 2.71 -17.64 14.42
CA GLU A 15 1.97 -18.66 15.19
C GLU A 15 0.52 -18.27 15.46
N ASP A 16 0.26 -16.97 15.65
CA ASP A 16 -1.08 -16.38 15.79
C ASP A 16 -1.82 -16.19 14.45
N GLY A 17 -1.26 -16.72 13.36
CA GLY A 17 -1.88 -16.71 12.04
C GLY A 17 -1.73 -15.40 11.27
N ARG A 18 -1.09 -14.35 11.79
CA ARG A 18 -0.90 -13.09 11.03
C ARG A 18 0.20 -13.24 9.98
N LEU A 19 0.12 -12.45 8.91
CA LEU A 19 1.23 -12.31 7.98
C LEU A 19 2.24 -11.29 8.52
N GLN A 20 3.50 -11.72 8.60
CA GLN A 20 4.65 -10.88 8.92
C GLN A 20 5.57 -10.77 7.71
N VAL A 21 5.96 -9.54 7.38
CA VAL A 21 6.93 -9.24 6.33
C VAL A 21 8.23 -8.69 6.91
N ASP A 22 9.34 -8.99 6.25
CA ASP A 22 10.64 -8.41 6.61
C ASP A 22 10.72 -6.94 6.14
N GLY A 23 11.62 -6.15 6.74
CA GLY A 23 11.92 -4.78 6.28
C GLY A 23 13.40 -4.40 6.48
N PRO A 24 13.86 -3.32 5.80
CA PRO A 24 13.20 -2.62 4.71
C PRO A 24 13.52 -3.27 3.35
N LEU A 25 12.57 -3.21 2.40
CA LEU A 25 12.87 -3.38 0.98
C LEU A 25 13.40 -2.07 0.37
N ALA A 26 12.83 -0.93 0.78
CA ALA A 26 13.22 0.38 0.28
C ALA A 26 13.09 1.46 1.36
N GLY A 27 13.87 2.54 1.20
CA GLY A 27 14.04 3.64 2.15
C GLY A 27 15.51 3.79 2.58
N PRO A 28 15.85 4.79 3.39
CA PRO A 28 14.97 5.82 3.97
C PRO A 28 14.38 6.77 2.93
N PHE A 29 13.14 7.20 3.13
CA PHE A 29 12.50 8.28 2.39
C PHE A 29 12.14 9.44 3.32
N PRO A 30 12.24 10.70 2.85
CA PRO A 30 11.99 11.88 3.68
C PRO A 30 10.50 12.13 3.92
N ASP A 31 9.63 11.69 3.02
CA ASP A 31 8.20 11.99 3.03
C ASP A 31 7.37 10.86 2.38
N THR A 32 6.05 10.97 2.51
CA THR A 32 5.10 9.96 2.02
C THR A 32 4.99 9.96 0.50
N GLU A 33 5.22 11.10 -0.12
CA GLU A 33 5.17 11.35 -1.56
C GLU A 33 6.31 10.61 -2.25
N THR A 34 7.53 10.75 -1.74
CA THR A 34 8.73 10.04 -2.20
C THR A 34 8.58 8.54 -1.98
N LEU A 35 8.12 8.11 -0.79
CA LEU A 35 7.82 6.71 -0.53
C LEU A 35 6.82 6.16 -1.55
N ALA A 36 5.70 6.82 -1.78
CA ALA A 36 4.66 6.32 -2.68
C ALA A 36 5.12 6.26 -4.14
N ALA A 37 5.86 7.27 -4.62
CA ALA A 37 6.42 7.26 -5.96
C ALA A 37 7.36 6.06 -6.18
N GLN A 38 8.27 5.81 -5.24
CA GLN A 38 9.23 4.70 -5.32
C GLN A 38 8.56 3.33 -5.12
N ALA A 39 7.61 3.24 -4.18
CA ALA A 39 6.83 2.04 -3.95
C ALA A 39 5.99 1.66 -5.18
N CYS A 40 5.43 2.64 -5.89
CA CYS A 40 4.70 2.41 -7.13
C CYS A 40 5.57 1.67 -8.14
N GLU A 41 6.78 2.19 -8.41
CA GLU A 41 7.71 1.59 -9.37
C GLU A 41 8.09 0.15 -8.96
N LEU A 42 8.44 -0.06 -7.69
CA LEU A 42 8.82 -1.35 -7.16
C LEU A 42 7.68 -2.36 -7.24
N MET A 43 6.49 -2.02 -6.72
CA MET A 43 5.39 -2.97 -6.60
C MET A 43 4.78 -3.32 -7.96
N THR A 44 4.64 -2.35 -8.86
CA THR A 44 4.08 -2.61 -10.20
C THR A 44 5.11 -3.20 -11.17
N GLY A 45 6.40 -3.14 -10.82
CA GLY A 45 7.50 -3.79 -11.55
C GLY A 45 7.64 -5.28 -11.29
N GLN A 46 6.90 -5.85 -10.33
CA GLN A 46 6.93 -7.28 -10.06
C GLN A 46 6.26 -8.08 -11.19
N GLY A 47 6.65 -9.36 -11.34
CA GLY A 47 6.08 -10.25 -12.34
C GLY A 47 4.55 -10.33 -12.25
N GLY A 48 3.85 -10.02 -13.34
CA GLY A 48 2.38 -10.06 -13.36
C GLY A 48 1.67 -8.90 -12.66
N ALA A 49 2.37 -8.00 -11.95
CA ALA A 49 1.75 -6.89 -11.23
C ALA A 49 1.03 -5.87 -12.12
N SER A 50 1.35 -5.87 -13.41
CA SER A 50 0.79 -4.97 -14.43
C SER A 50 0.21 -5.74 -15.64
N ALA A 51 -0.11 -7.03 -15.46
CA ALA A 51 -0.55 -7.92 -16.55
C ALA A 51 -2.07 -7.92 -16.80
N GLY A 52 -2.78 -6.85 -16.42
CA GLY A 52 -4.22 -6.72 -16.66
C GLY A 52 -5.06 -7.75 -15.89
N MET A 53 -6.10 -8.26 -16.53
CA MET A 53 -7.11 -9.14 -15.90
C MET A 53 -6.55 -10.47 -15.37
N VAL A 54 -5.38 -10.89 -15.84
CA VAL A 54 -4.67 -12.10 -15.44
C VAL A 54 -3.47 -11.82 -14.54
N GLY A 55 -3.29 -10.56 -14.12
CA GLY A 55 -2.17 -10.15 -13.28
C GLY A 55 -2.28 -10.59 -11.82
N SER A 56 -1.28 -10.23 -11.04
CA SER A 56 -1.16 -10.57 -9.62
C SER A 56 -1.16 -9.32 -8.77
N GLU A 57 -1.60 -9.46 -7.53
CA GLU A 57 -1.45 -8.41 -6.51
C GLU A 57 -0.36 -8.79 -5.52
N TYR A 58 0.34 -7.76 -5.08
CA TYR A 58 1.36 -7.80 -4.05
C TYR A 58 0.97 -6.80 -2.97
N CYS A 59 1.19 -7.16 -1.71
CA CYS A 59 1.02 -6.25 -0.59
C CYS A 59 2.37 -5.94 0.06
N ALA A 60 2.47 -4.75 0.64
CA ALA A 60 3.55 -4.37 1.52
C ALA A 60 3.00 -3.55 2.69
N LEU A 61 3.79 -3.46 3.75
CA LEU A 61 3.62 -2.45 4.78
C LEU A 61 4.46 -1.22 4.42
N HIS A 62 3.95 -0.05 4.76
CA HIS A 62 4.77 1.15 4.89
C HIS A 62 4.81 1.56 6.36
N TYR A 63 5.97 2.04 6.78
CA TYR A 63 6.24 2.35 8.17
C TYR A 63 7.19 3.53 8.33
N TYR A 64 7.10 4.16 9.48
CA TYR A 64 7.97 5.26 9.89
C TYR A 64 8.91 4.79 11.00
N ALA A 65 10.18 5.15 10.91
CA ALA A 65 11.17 4.87 11.95
C ALA A 65 11.48 6.17 12.69
N PRO A 66 11.01 6.34 13.95
CA PRO A 66 11.21 7.58 14.71
C PRO A 66 12.67 7.99 14.85
N ASP A 67 13.56 7.04 15.11
CA ASP A 67 14.98 7.33 15.35
C ASP A 67 15.71 7.85 14.09
N GLU A 68 15.21 7.49 12.90
CA GLU A 68 15.76 7.93 11.61
C GLU A 68 14.94 9.07 10.98
N GLN A 69 13.79 9.42 11.56
CA GLN A 69 12.80 10.36 11.03
C GLN A 69 12.49 10.14 9.54
N ALA A 70 12.31 8.87 9.17
CA ALA A 70 12.19 8.46 7.77
C ALA A 70 11.14 7.38 7.55
N TYR A 71 10.66 7.30 6.32
CA TYR A 71 9.68 6.34 5.85
C TYR A 71 10.32 5.19 5.07
N TYR A 72 9.73 4.00 5.17
CA TYR A 72 10.22 2.78 4.55
C TYR A 72 9.08 1.92 4.00
N LEU A 73 9.43 1.12 2.99
CA LEU A 73 8.59 0.06 2.45
C LEU A 73 9.14 -1.29 2.93
N SER A 74 8.27 -2.17 3.42
CA SER A 74 8.65 -3.55 3.73
C SER A 74 8.89 -4.37 2.47
N TYR A 75 9.43 -5.57 2.62
CA TYR A 75 9.33 -6.59 1.59
C TYR A 75 7.87 -6.95 1.31
N LEU A 76 7.66 -7.60 0.17
CA LEU A 76 6.35 -7.89 -0.38
C LEU A 76 5.79 -9.21 0.15
N SER A 77 4.47 -9.33 0.07
CA SER A 77 3.69 -10.56 0.21
C SER A 77 2.87 -10.78 -1.06
N ASP A 78 2.84 -12.02 -1.55
CA ASP A 78 1.95 -12.50 -2.61
C ASP A 78 0.90 -13.49 -2.07
N VAL A 79 0.76 -13.58 -0.74
CA VAL A 79 -0.23 -14.45 -0.10
C VAL A 79 -1.62 -13.92 -0.44
N LYS A 80 -2.44 -14.77 -1.05
CA LYS A 80 -3.80 -14.41 -1.46
C LYS A 80 -4.77 -14.66 -0.32
N ARG A 81 -5.67 -13.71 -0.09
CA ARG A 81 -6.76 -13.86 0.89
C ARG A 81 -7.77 -14.93 0.44
N GLN A 82 -7.96 -15.04 -0.87
CA GLN A 82 -8.87 -15.99 -1.52
C GLN A 82 -8.32 -16.32 -2.91
N PHE A 83 -8.84 -17.38 -3.54
CA PHE A 83 -8.46 -17.68 -4.92
C PHE A 83 -8.86 -16.53 -5.86
N ASP A 84 -7.92 -16.14 -6.71
CA ASP A 84 -8.16 -15.13 -7.74
C ASP A 84 -9.21 -15.62 -8.74
N THR A 85 -10.07 -14.71 -9.18
CA THR A 85 -10.97 -14.95 -10.31
C THR A 85 -10.62 -14.01 -11.46
N TYR A 86 -11.26 -14.19 -12.61
CA TYR A 86 -11.12 -13.23 -13.72
C TYR A 86 -11.58 -11.84 -13.25
N GLY A 87 -10.67 -10.85 -13.24
CA GLY A 87 -10.97 -9.48 -12.82
C GLY A 87 -11.02 -9.22 -11.31
N ARG A 88 -10.89 -10.23 -10.45
CA ARG A 88 -10.73 -10.03 -9.00
C ARG A 88 -9.47 -10.70 -8.53
N LYS A 89 -8.52 -9.89 -8.09
CA LYS A 89 -7.28 -10.35 -7.46
C LYS A 89 -7.35 -9.95 -5.99
N THR A 90 -6.64 -10.70 -5.17
CA THR A 90 -6.49 -10.33 -3.77
C THR A 90 -5.08 -10.60 -3.30
N CYS A 91 -4.60 -9.72 -2.44
CA CYS A 91 -3.51 -10.01 -1.55
C CYS A 91 -3.94 -9.79 -0.09
N GLU A 92 -3.57 -10.72 0.79
CA GLU A 92 -3.79 -10.63 2.22
C GLU A 92 -2.79 -9.61 2.80
N MET A 93 -3.30 -8.49 3.28
CA MET A 93 -2.48 -7.41 3.83
C MET A 93 -1.68 -7.91 5.05
N PRO A 94 -0.35 -7.78 5.06
CA PRO A 94 0.44 -8.07 6.25
C PRO A 94 0.03 -7.18 7.43
N ALA A 95 0.18 -7.70 8.64
CA ALA A 95 -0.19 -7.00 9.87
C ALA A 95 0.99 -6.86 10.86
N ALA A 96 2.15 -7.43 10.51
CA ALA A 96 3.34 -7.41 11.34
C ALA A 96 4.59 -7.14 10.50
N LEU A 97 5.53 -6.43 11.09
CA LEU A 97 6.83 -6.10 10.51
C LEU A 97 7.94 -6.81 11.29
N ARG A 98 8.95 -7.30 10.57
CA ARG A 98 10.23 -7.72 11.13
C ARG A 98 11.36 -6.89 10.53
N ASP A 99 11.73 -5.82 11.22
CA ASP A 99 12.93 -5.03 10.93
C ASP A 99 13.78 -4.99 12.20
N LEU A 100 14.89 -5.74 12.21
CA LEU A 100 15.75 -5.87 13.39
C LEU A 100 16.54 -4.59 13.68
N LYS A 101 16.65 -3.67 12.72
CA LYS A 101 17.34 -2.39 12.89
C LYS A 101 16.40 -1.29 13.36
N ARG A 102 15.09 -1.43 13.13
CA ARG A 102 14.04 -0.42 13.43
C ARG A 102 12.94 -1.02 14.29
N VAL A 103 13.32 -1.49 15.47
CA VAL A 103 12.43 -2.25 16.37
C VAL A 103 11.26 -1.42 16.92
N ASN A 104 11.38 -0.09 16.91
CA ASN A 104 10.34 0.87 17.29
C ASN A 104 9.56 1.45 16.10
N ALA A 105 9.68 0.86 14.90
CA ALA A 105 8.97 1.31 13.72
C ALA A 105 7.45 1.34 13.93
N LEU A 106 6.84 2.44 13.49
CA LEU A 106 5.39 2.63 13.49
C LEU A 106 4.84 2.17 12.14
N ILE A 107 4.07 1.09 12.13
CA ILE A 107 3.34 0.67 10.92
C ILE A 107 2.24 1.71 10.65
N LEU A 108 2.38 2.40 9.52
CA LEU A 108 1.49 3.47 9.08
C LEU A 108 0.45 2.98 8.07
N GLY A 109 0.54 1.73 7.62
CA GLY A 109 -0.52 1.12 6.83
C GLY A 109 0.03 0.15 5.80
N GLY A 110 -0.83 -0.15 4.83
CA GLY A 110 -0.56 -1.08 3.74
C GLY A 110 -0.42 -0.39 2.40
N GLY A 111 0.16 -1.09 1.44
CA GLY A 111 0.11 -0.73 0.03
C GLY A 111 -0.13 -1.99 -0.80
N HIS A 112 -0.87 -1.86 -1.90
CA HIS A 112 -1.00 -2.92 -2.90
C HIS A 112 -1.07 -2.35 -4.32
N ASN A 113 -0.77 -3.17 -5.31
CA ASN A 113 -1.02 -2.82 -6.70
C ASN A 113 -2.40 -3.33 -7.15
N HIS A 114 -2.99 -2.66 -8.14
CA HIS A 114 -4.02 -3.25 -8.99
C HIS A 114 -3.42 -3.53 -10.37
N PRO A 115 -3.62 -4.74 -10.93
CA PRO A 115 -3.05 -5.06 -12.24
C PRO A 115 -3.87 -4.53 -13.42
N HIS A 116 -5.11 -4.06 -13.20
CA HIS A 116 -6.06 -3.79 -14.30
C HIS A 116 -6.90 -2.53 -14.16
N ASN A 117 -6.88 -1.83 -13.02
CA ASN A 117 -7.65 -0.59 -12.83
C ASN A 117 -6.97 0.34 -11.81
N ARG A 118 -7.37 1.62 -11.80
CA ARG A 118 -6.83 2.67 -10.91
C ARG A 118 -7.62 2.86 -9.62
N GLN A 119 -8.75 2.19 -9.47
CA GLN A 119 -9.74 2.51 -8.46
C GLN A 119 -9.58 1.61 -7.25
N PHE A 120 -9.76 2.15 -6.06
CA PHE A 120 -9.95 1.32 -4.88
C PHE A 120 -11.20 0.46 -5.05
N SER A 121 -11.08 -0.82 -4.73
CA SER A 121 -12.23 -1.71 -4.62
C SER A 121 -13.04 -1.39 -3.36
N PRO A 122 -14.34 -1.72 -3.31
CA PRO A 122 -15.09 -1.63 -2.07
C PRO A 122 -14.47 -2.45 -0.92
N GLY A 123 -13.74 -3.53 -1.25
CA GLY A 123 -13.03 -4.35 -0.24
C GLY A 123 -11.84 -3.62 0.38
N ASP A 124 -11.15 -2.81 -0.41
CA ASP A 124 -10.02 -2.00 0.04
C ASP A 124 -10.50 -0.96 1.06
N LEU A 125 -11.65 -0.33 0.76
CA LEU A 125 -12.21 0.77 1.53
C LEU A 125 -13.00 0.32 2.77
N ARG A 126 -13.56 -0.90 2.74
CA ARG A 126 -14.21 -1.53 3.91
C ARG A 126 -13.20 -1.97 4.97
N THR A 127 -11.95 -2.20 4.58
CA THR A 127 -10.93 -2.65 5.52
C THR A 127 -10.52 -1.47 6.39
N THR A 128 -11.01 -1.43 7.63
CA THR A 128 -10.66 -0.38 8.58
C THR A 128 -9.36 -0.73 9.29
N TRP A 129 -8.36 0.13 9.19
CA TRP A 129 -7.20 0.04 10.08
C TRP A 129 -7.55 0.67 11.43
N ASN A 130 -7.64 -0.14 12.49
CA ASN A 130 -7.94 0.33 13.85
C ASN A 130 -6.74 0.06 14.79
N PRO A 131 -6.16 1.08 15.44
CA PRO A 131 -6.47 2.51 15.32
C PRO A 131 -6.10 3.08 13.94
N SER A 132 -6.84 4.08 13.48
CA SER A 132 -6.60 4.80 12.20
C SER A 132 -5.48 5.83 12.31
N ARG A 133 -4.90 5.99 13.50
CA ARG A 133 -3.75 6.85 13.78
C ARG A 133 -2.69 6.07 14.54
N ALA A 134 -1.44 6.39 14.30
CA ALA A 134 -0.30 6.01 15.12
C ALA A 134 0.27 7.27 15.80
N VAL A 135 0.95 7.08 16.92
CA VAL A 135 1.61 8.17 17.64
C VAL A 135 3.04 7.74 17.92
N ASP A 136 3.99 8.59 17.55
CA ASP A 136 5.35 8.48 18.06
C ASP A 136 5.36 8.98 19.51
N THR A 137 5.63 8.07 20.44
CA THR A 137 5.62 8.37 21.87
C THR A 137 6.81 9.21 22.31
N GLN A 138 7.87 9.32 21.50
CA GLN A 138 9.03 10.16 21.81
C GLN A 138 8.76 11.64 21.51
N THR A 139 8.15 11.94 20.35
CA THR A 139 7.92 13.31 19.88
C THR A 139 6.48 13.81 20.12
N GLY A 140 5.52 12.90 20.35
CA GLY A 140 4.10 13.19 20.36
C GLY A 140 3.49 13.38 18.96
N GLN A 141 4.27 13.19 17.89
CA GLN A 141 3.79 13.32 16.52
C GLN A 141 2.75 12.24 16.21
N SER A 142 1.60 12.66 15.65
CA SER A 142 0.55 11.76 15.19
C SER A 142 0.62 11.56 13.69
N PHE A 143 0.48 10.30 13.27
CA PHE A 143 0.44 9.88 11.88
C PHE A 143 -0.92 9.27 11.56
N HIS A 144 -1.49 9.65 10.43
CA HIS A 144 -2.65 8.95 9.90
C HIS A 144 -2.21 7.63 9.28
N ARG A 145 -3.04 6.60 9.44
CA ARG A 145 -2.84 5.36 8.71
C ARG A 145 -3.48 5.43 7.34
N VAL A 146 -2.72 5.02 6.32
CA VAL A 146 -3.13 5.13 4.93
C VAL A 146 -2.98 3.81 4.20
N LEU A 147 -3.91 3.52 3.30
CA LEU A 147 -3.79 2.46 2.32
C LEU A 147 -3.31 3.06 0.99
N TYR A 148 -2.19 2.57 0.47
CA TYR A 148 -1.74 2.92 -0.88
C TYR A 148 -2.27 1.94 -1.92
N LEU A 149 -2.65 2.50 -3.06
CA LEU A 149 -2.95 1.75 -4.28
C LEU A 149 -2.02 2.20 -5.39
N PHE A 150 -1.41 1.23 -6.08
CA PHE A 150 -0.48 1.47 -7.17
C PHE A 150 -1.02 0.88 -8.47
N PHE A 151 -0.96 1.64 -9.56
CA PHE A 151 -1.37 1.19 -10.88
C PHE A 151 -0.40 1.65 -11.95
N ARG A 152 0.10 0.72 -12.76
CA ARG A 152 0.93 1.04 -13.91
C ARG A 152 0.12 1.03 -15.19
N GLU A 153 0.21 2.14 -15.91
CA GLU A 153 -0.34 2.31 -17.23
C GLU A 153 0.30 1.41 -18.26
N ARG A 154 -0.41 1.18 -19.37
CA ARG A 154 0.20 0.57 -20.56
C ARG A 154 1.33 1.41 -21.16
N THR A 155 1.32 2.72 -20.91
CA THR A 155 2.42 3.63 -21.27
C THR A 155 3.66 3.46 -20.39
N GLY A 156 3.57 2.66 -19.33
CA GLY A 156 4.64 2.45 -18.35
C GLY A 156 4.59 3.44 -17.17
N VAL A 157 3.78 4.49 -17.24
CA VAL A 157 3.64 5.48 -16.16
C VAL A 157 3.02 4.81 -14.93
N CYS A 158 3.63 5.00 -13.76
CA CYS A 158 3.11 4.51 -12.50
C CYS A 158 2.31 5.60 -11.76
N ASN A 159 1.08 5.28 -11.37
CA ASN A 159 0.21 6.16 -10.61
C ASN A 159 0.01 5.62 -9.20
N ALA A 160 0.13 6.50 -8.21
CA ALA A 160 -0.10 6.19 -6.81
C ALA A 160 -1.33 6.93 -6.29
N TYR A 161 -2.16 6.21 -5.54
CA TYR A 161 -3.32 6.73 -4.84
C TYR A 161 -3.20 6.38 -3.37
N ARG A 162 -3.82 7.17 -2.50
CA ARG A 162 -3.94 6.86 -1.08
C ARG A 162 -5.38 6.99 -0.62
N TYR A 163 -5.77 6.13 0.30
CA TYR A 163 -6.96 6.27 1.11
C TYR A 163 -6.55 6.48 2.57
N ASP A 164 -6.96 7.62 3.14
CA ASP A 164 -6.69 7.95 4.53
C ASP A 164 -7.78 7.38 5.44
N HIS A 165 -7.42 6.46 6.34
CA HIS A 165 -8.41 5.80 7.21
C HIS A 165 -8.99 6.73 8.28
N ALA A 166 -8.33 7.84 8.60
CA ALA A 166 -8.79 8.78 9.62
C ALA A 166 -9.72 9.85 9.04
N SER A 167 -9.42 10.35 7.84
CA SER A 167 -10.23 11.39 7.17
C SER A 167 -11.17 10.85 6.09
N GLN A 168 -11.06 9.57 5.74
CA GLN A 168 -11.84 8.93 4.67
C GLN A 168 -11.69 9.60 3.30
N ILE A 169 -10.54 10.23 3.05
CA ILE A 169 -10.24 10.94 1.80
C ILE A 169 -9.38 10.05 0.90
N ILE A 170 -9.71 10.08 -0.39
CA ILE A 170 -8.93 9.48 -1.47
C ILE A 170 -8.13 10.60 -2.14
N SER A 171 -6.83 10.40 -2.31
CA SER A 171 -5.95 11.34 -3.03
C SER A 171 -5.14 10.63 -4.11
N ALA A 172 -4.86 11.34 -5.20
CA ALA A 172 -3.88 10.92 -6.21
C ALA A 172 -2.56 11.67 -6.01
N LEU A 173 -1.43 10.99 -6.23
CA LEU A 173 -0.13 11.63 -6.27
C LEU A 173 0.05 12.32 -7.62
N ARG A 174 0.08 13.65 -7.64
CA ARG A 174 0.26 14.47 -8.85
C ARG A 174 1.38 15.46 -8.63
N ASN A 175 2.34 15.51 -9.57
CA ASN A 175 3.48 16.44 -9.51
C ASN A 175 4.19 16.45 -8.14
N GLY A 176 4.33 15.26 -7.53
CA GLY A 176 4.97 15.11 -6.21
C GLY A 176 4.12 15.57 -5.03
N GLN A 177 2.81 15.74 -5.18
CA GLN A 177 1.90 16.16 -4.11
C GLN A 177 0.62 15.33 -4.08
N TRP A 178 0.07 15.11 -2.89
CA TRP A 178 -1.23 14.45 -2.74
C TRP A 178 -2.38 15.41 -3.01
N VAL A 179 -3.12 15.15 -4.08
CA VAL A 179 -4.31 15.92 -4.47
C VAL A 179 -5.56 15.13 -4.12
N PRO A 180 -6.46 15.62 -3.25
CA PRO A 180 -7.75 14.98 -2.98
C PRO A 180 -8.58 14.84 -4.26
N ILE A 181 -9.13 13.65 -4.49
CA ILE A 181 -9.98 13.37 -5.67
C ILE A 181 -11.34 12.81 -5.30
N GLY A 182 -11.52 12.31 -4.08
CA GLY A 182 -12.78 11.75 -3.63
C GLY A 182 -12.78 11.45 -2.15
N ARG A 183 -13.90 10.91 -1.67
CA ARG A 183 -14.08 10.45 -0.29
C ARG A 183 -15.02 9.25 -0.25
N THR A 184 -14.91 8.42 0.78
CA THR A 184 -15.97 7.44 1.04
C THR A 184 -17.17 8.11 1.68
N VAL A 185 -18.38 7.72 1.28
CA VAL A 185 -19.64 8.27 1.81
C VAL A 185 -20.36 7.32 2.77
N ASP A 186 -19.89 6.08 2.87
CA ASP A 186 -20.42 5.07 3.77
C ASP A 186 -19.39 3.96 4.08
N ASP A 187 -19.75 3.08 5.00
CA ASP A 187 -18.94 1.93 5.41
C ASP A 187 -18.93 0.79 4.37
N SER A 188 -19.73 0.91 3.30
CA SER A 188 -19.71 -0.05 2.19
C SER A 188 -18.58 0.21 1.19
N GLY A 189 -17.83 1.31 1.38
CA GLY A 189 -16.75 1.72 0.51
C GLY A 189 -17.24 2.45 -0.74
N ASN A 190 -18.45 3.02 -0.73
CA ASN A 190 -18.93 3.83 -1.85
C ASN A 190 -18.17 5.15 -1.89
N ILE A 191 -17.76 5.56 -3.10
CA ILE A 191 -16.92 6.73 -3.31
C ILE A 191 -17.76 7.85 -3.94
N GLN A 192 -17.63 9.06 -3.39
CA GLN A 192 -18.03 10.31 -4.03
C GLN A 192 -16.78 11.04 -4.51
N MET A 193 -16.67 11.23 -5.82
CA MET A 193 -15.61 12.06 -6.41
C MET A 193 -15.84 13.54 -6.12
N LEU A 194 -14.76 14.30 -5.96
CA LEU A 194 -14.82 15.75 -5.86
C LEU A 194 -15.06 16.38 -7.24
N ASP A 195 -15.66 17.57 -7.27
CA ASP A 195 -15.98 18.25 -8.51
C ASP A 195 -14.73 18.48 -9.37
N GLY A 196 -14.80 18.03 -10.63
CA GLY A 196 -13.68 18.12 -11.58
C GLY A 196 -12.51 17.18 -11.30
N ALA A 197 -12.64 16.26 -10.33
CA ALA A 197 -11.63 15.28 -10.00
C ALA A 197 -11.94 13.89 -10.56
N ASP A 198 -10.87 13.16 -10.87
CA ASP A 198 -10.86 11.83 -11.47
C ASP A 198 -9.60 11.08 -10.99
N TRP A 199 -9.58 9.77 -11.21
CA TRP A 199 -8.43 8.88 -11.19
C TRP A 199 -7.41 9.15 -12.31
N LEU A 200 -7.80 9.83 -13.39
CA LEU A 200 -6.83 10.19 -14.43
C LEU A 200 -5.81 11.22 -13.91
N PRO A 201 -4.53 11.13 -14.30
CA PRO A 201 -3.48 12.05 -13.87
C PRO A 201 -3.70 13.48 -14.35
#